data_AF-A1BXN1-F1
#
_entry.id   AF-A1BXN1-F1
#
_cell.length_a   1.000
_cell.length_b   1.000
_cell.length_c   1.000
_cell.angle_alpha   90.00
_cell.angle_beta   90.00
_cell.angle_gamma   90.00
#
_symmetry.space_group_name_H-M   'P 1'
#
loop_
_entity.id
_entity.type
_entity.pdbx_description
1 polymer ?
#
loop_
_entity_poly.entity_id
_entity_poly.type
_entity_poly.pdbx_seq_one_letter_code
_entity_poly.pdbx_strand_id
1 'polypeptide(L)'
;LRRFDLDASIIFSDILVIPQALGLTVEMHAGVGPVLPQPINTPEDLKRLTPDGALSRLTYVGDAITMMRHKLEGRVPLIGFTGAPWTLMGYMIEGGGSKTMSKAKAWLADHPEDTRLFLNLLTDAIVDYLEMQVKAGAQMLQVFESSAEHLTKEEFLIWAVPYLRRIRDELVDRLTKKAVPLVPITLFAKGAGHSLKEQSELGYDVIGLDWTVDPVEARAQVGPNITLQGNLDPQDMYRDADELRTLTTEMVHK
;
A
#
# COMPACT_ATOMS: atom_id res chain seq x y z
N LEU A 1 -13.49 17.06 0.93
CA LEU A 1 -14.59 17.46 1.83
C LEU A 1 -15.03 18.92 1.72
N ARG A 2 -14.13 19.90 1.53
CA ARG A 2 -14.55 21.31 1.31
C ARG A 2 -15.13 21.57 -0.10
N ARG A 3 -14.63 20.85 -1.11
CA ARG A 3 -15.07 20.97 -2.52
C ARG A 3 -16.06 19.90 -2.93
N PHE A 4 -15.81 18.67 -2.51
CA PHE A 4 -16.59 17.48 -2.86
C PHE A 4 -17.01 16.75 -1.61
N ASP A 5 -18.20 16.17 -1.67
CA ASP A 5 -18.78 15.33 -0.62
C ASP A 5 -18.30 13.89 -0.80
N LEU A 6 -17.00 13.69 -0.56
CA LEU A 6 -16.38 12.36 -0.58
C LEU A 6 -16.75 11.62 0.71
N ASP A 7 -16.99 10.32 0.62
CA ASP A 7 -17.40 9.46 1.74
C ASP A 7 -16.26 9.04 2.69
N ALA A 8 -15.02 9.38 2.36
CA ALA A 8 -13.85 9.13 3.18
C ALA A 8 -12.78 10.21 2.99
N SER A 9 -11.92 10.38 3.98
CA SER A 9 -10.68 11.16 3.87
C SER A 9 -9.51 10.21 3.99
N ILE A 10 -8.46 10.38 3.18
CA ILE A 10 -7.17 9.70 3.39
C ILE A 10 -6.19 10.69 4.02
N ILE A 11 -5.36 10.24 4.97
CA ILE A 11 -4.32 11.09 5.56
C ILE A 11 -3.33 11.52 4.48
N PHE A 12 -2.86 12.77 4.51
CA PHE A 12 -1.79 13.20 3.62
C PHE A 12 -0.44 12.77 4.21
N SER A 13 0.22 11.84 3.53
CA SER A 13 1.55 11.32 3.85
C SER A 13 2.17 10.74 2.57
N ASP A 14 3.31 10.06 2.67
CA ASP A 14 3.95 9.33 1.57
C ASP A 14 4.31 7.91 2.02
N ILE A 15 4.40 6.95 1.10
CA ILE A 15 4.80 5.57 1.44
C ILE A 15 6.29 5.49 1.84
N LEU A 16 7.11 6.43 1.36
CA LEU A 16 8.56 6.46 1.57
C LEU A 16 8.97 6.96 2.96
N VAL A 17 8.01 7.33 3.81
CA VAL A 17 8.29 7.64 5.22
C VAL A 17 8.87 6.44 5.96
N ILE A 18 8.52 5.19 5.59
CA ILE A 18 9.14 3.98 6.17
C ILE A 18 10.61 3.86 5.79
N PRO A 19 11.00 3.87 4.49
CA PRO A 19 12.41 3.98 4.10
C PRO A 19 13.17 5.10 4.80
N GLN A 20 12.56 6.29 4.92
CA GLN A 20 13.17 7.41 5.64
C GLN A 20 13.38 7.10 7.12
N ALA A 21 12.37 6.53 7.79
CA ALA A 21 12.44 6.12 9.17
C ALA A 21 13.43 4.97 9.41
N LEU A 22 13.71 4.15 8.41
CA LEU A 22 14.78 3.15 8.43
C LEU A 22 16.18 3.76 8.20
N GLY A 23 16.29 5.08 8.03
CA GLY A 23 17.57 5.79 7.96
C GLY A 23 18.02 6.14 6.54
N LEU A 24 17.19 5.95 5.52
CA LEU A 24 17.49 6.42 4.17
C LEU A 24 17.16 7.90 4.01
N THR A 25 17.95 8.61 3.19
CA THR A 25 17.59 9.93 2.71
C THR A 25 16.57 9.80 1.58
N VAL A 26 15.46 10.54 1.69
CA VAL A 26 14.44 10.67 0.64
C VAL A 26 14.29 12.15 0.31
N GLU A 27 14.49 12.50 -0.95
CA GLU A 27 14.40 13.86 -1.45
C GLU A 27 13.27 13.98 -2.46
N MET A 28 12.47 15.04 -2.37
CA MET A 28 11.42 15.31 -3.36
C MET A 28 11.94 16.30 -4.40
N HIS A 29 12.17 15.81 -5.63
CA HIS A 29 12.69 16.63 -6.72
C HIS A 29 11.55 17.09 -7.63
N ALA A 30 11.49 18.40 -7.91
CA ALA A 30 10.43 18.99 -8.73
C ALA A 30 10.42 18.38 -10.15
N GLY A 31 9.27 17.85 -10.57
CA GLY A 31 9.09 17.24 -11.89
C GLY A 31 9.66 15.82 -12.04
N VAL A 32 10.36 15.30 -11.03
CA VAL A 32 10.93 13.94 -11.03
C VAL A 32 10.21 13.04 -10.02
N GLY A 33 9.83 13.59 -8.86
CA GLY A 33 9.24 12.84 -7.76
C GLY A 33 10.29 12.46 -6.71
N PRO A 34 10.06 11.39 -5.93
CA PRO A 34 10.97 11.01 -4.85
C PRO A 34 12.26 10.38 -5.40
N VAL A 35 13.38 10.77 -4.80
CA VAL A 35 14.73 10.31 -5.12
C VAL A 35 15.42 9.87 -3.84
N LEU A 36 16.05 8.70 -3.87
CA LEU A 36 16.93 8.21 -2.81
C LEU A 36 18.36 8.30 -3.33
N PRO A 37 19.16 9.30 -2.93
CA PRO A 37 20.48 9.56 -3.51
C PRO A 37 21.49 8.44 -3.24
N GLN A 38 21.23 7.63 -2.21
CA GLN A 38 22.02 6.44 -1.86
C GLN A 38 21.09 5.23 -1.81
N PRO A 39 20.73 4.63 -2.96
CA PRO A 39 19.90 3.43 -3.00
C PRO A 39 20.64 2.21 -2.44
N ILE A 40 19.88 1.17 -2.11
CA ILE A 40 20.39 -0.16 -1.70
C ILE A 40 20.84 -0.88 -2.97
N ASN A 41 22.14 -1.09 -3.16
CA ASN A 41 22.68 -1.74 -4.36
C ASN A 41 23.07 -3.19 -4.10
N THR A 42 23.61 -3.48 -2.91
CA THR A 42 24.09 -4.80 -2.50
C THR A 42 23.51 -5.23 -1.15
N PRO A 43 23.52 -6.54 -0.82
CA PRO A 43 23.12 -7.02 0.51
C PRO A 43 23.82 -6.33 1.69
N GLU A 44 25.08 -5.93 1.52
CA GLU A 44 25.83 -5.22 2.56
C GLU A 44 25.20 -3.87 2.93
N ASP A 45 24.54 -3.22 1.96
CA ASP A 45 23.84 -1.94 2.16
C ASP A 45 22.60 -2.09 3.06
N LEU A 46 22.17 -3.30 3.42
CA LEU A 46 21.11 -3.48 4.42
C LEU A 46 21.58 -3.11 5.82
N LYS A 47 22.90 -3.16 6.11
CA LYS A 47 23.45 -2.85 7.44
C LYS A 47 23.35 -1.39 7.86
N ARG A 48 23.14 -0.48 6.91
CA ARG A 48 22.88 0.95 7.20
C ARG A 48 21.40 1.23 7.53
N LEU A 49 20.51 0.26 7.35
CA LEU A 49 19.13 0.40 7.81
C LEU A 49 19.09 0.32 9.33
N THR A 50 18.25 1.17 9.93
CA THR A 50 18.12 1.33 11.38
C THR A 50 16.67 1.04 11.79
N PRO A 51 16.28 -0.24 11.98
CA PRO A 51 14.94 -0.58 12.47
C PRO A 51 14.67 -0.02 13.87
N ASP A 52 15.70 0.02 14.72
CA ASP A 52 15.59 0.54 16.08
C ASP A 52 15.16 2.01 16.08
N GLY A 53 14.04 2.28 16.75
CA GLY A 53 13.43 3.61 16.83
C GLY A 53 12.75 4.09 15.54
N ALA A 54 12.59 3.24 14.51
CA ALA A 54 11.93 3.63 13.26
C ALA A 54 10.51 4.13 13.51
N LEU A 55 9.74 3.41 14.35
CA LEU A 55 8.39 3.84 14.74
C LEU A 55 8.39 5.19 15.48
N SER A 56 9.37 5.44 16.35
CA SER A 56 9.49 6.72 17.06
C SER A 56 9.71 7.89 16.10
N ARG A 57 10.44 7.67 15.00
CA ARG A 57 10.65 8.66 13.94
C ARG A 57 9.40 8.92 13.10
N LEU A 58 8.40 8.04 13.14
CA LEU A 58 7.13 8.15 12.41
C LEU A 58 5.97 8.75 13.23
N THR A 59 6.22 9.12 14.49
CA THR A 59 5.20 9.65 15.42
C THR A 59 4.48 10.89 14.87
N TYR A 60 5.15 11.72 14.06
CA TYR A 60 4.52 12.87 13.40
C TYR A 60 3.34 12.48 12.50
N VAL A 61 3.33 11.27 11.92
CA VAL A 61 2.17 10.76 11.15
C VAL A 61 1.02 10.43 12.10
N GLY A 62 1.31 9.82 13.24
CA GLY A 62 0.32 9.57 14.29
C GLY A 62 -0.32 10.87 14.80
N ASP A 63 0.49 11.91 15.03
CA ASP A 63 0.00 13.23 15.42
C ASP A 63 -0.90 13.85 14.34
N ALA A 64 -0.51 13.72 13.06
CA ALA A 64 -1.30 14.20 11.93
C ALA A 64 -2.65 13.46 11.80
N ILE A 65 -2.67 12.14 11.99
CA ILE A 65 -3.89 11.32 12.00
C ILE A 65 -4.80 11.74 13.15
N THR A 66 -4.26 11.88 14.36
CA THR A 66 -5.01 12.32 15.54
C THR A 66 -5.64 13.69 15.29
N MET A 67 -4.84 14.65 14.80
CA MET A 67 -5.30 16.00 14.46
C MET A 67 -6.42 15.96 13.41
N MET A 68 -6.23 15.20 12.33
CA MET A 68 -7.22 15.11 11.26
C MET A 68 -8.49 14.42 11.73
N ARG A 69 -8.41 13.37 12.54
CA ARG A 69 -9.57 12.68 13.11
C ARG A 69 -10.44 13.64 13.93
N HIS A 70 -9.83 14.49 14.75
CA HIS A 70 -10.55 15.54 15.48
C HIS A 70 -11.15 16.60 14.55
N LYS A 71 -10.38 17.09 13.57
CA LYS A 71 -10.86 18.10 12.61
C LYS A 71 -11.98 17.62 11.69
N LEU A 72 -12.10 16.32 11.47
CA LEU A 72 -13.19 15.72 10.70
C LEU A 72 -14.50 15.70 11.48
N GLU A 73 -14.47 15.82 12.81
CA GLU A 73 -15.67 15.86 13.68
C GLU A 73 -16.67 14.72 13.39
N GLY A 74 -16.15 13.55 12.98
CA GLY A 74 -16.97 12.39 12.64
C GLY A 74 -17.71 12.47 11.30
N ARG A 75 -17.46 13.49 10.45
CA ARG A 75 -18.13 13.66 9.15
C ARG A 75 -17.94 12.45 8.23
N VAL A 76 -16.72 11.92 8.16
CA VAL A 76 -16.36 10.74 7.35
C VAL A 76 -15.21 9.97 8.02
N PRO A 77 -15.04 8.66 7.73
CA PRO A 77 -13.88 7.90 8.16
C PRO A 77 -12.56 8.47 7.63
N LEU A 78 -11.50 8.31 8.43
CA LEU A 78 -10.11 8.62 8.05
C LEU A 78 -9.35 7.34 7.71
N ILE A 79 -8.85 7.26 6.48
CA ILE A 79 -8.02 6.16 5.96
C ILE A 79 -6.55 6.45 6.27
N GLY A 80 -5.91 5.54 6.98
CA GLY A 80 -4.45 5.43 7.08
C GLY A 80 -3.89 4.53 5.98
N PHE A 81 -2.60 4.59 5.69
CA PHE A 81 -2.03 3.76 4.63
C PHE A 81 -0.53 3.51 4.75
N THR A 82 -0.05 2.56 3.94
CA THR A 82 1.37 2.23 3.78
C THR A 82 1.66 1.72 2.38
N GLY A 83 2.92 1.80 1.95
CA GLY A 83 3.42 0.97 0.85
C GLY A 83 3.59 -0.48 1.32
N ALA A 84 3.42 -1.41 0.40
CA ALA A 84 3.67 -2.83 0.63
C ALA A 84 5.18 -3.18 0.52
N PRO A 85 5.63 -4.33 1.05
CA PRO A 85 7.05 -4.66 1.13
C PRO A 85 7.78 -4.67 -0.22
N TRP A 86 7.20 -5.29 -1.26
CA TRP A 86 7.83 -5.34 -2.59
C TRP A 86 7.95 -3.93 -3.19
N THR A 87 6.87 -3.15 -3.14
CA THR A 87 6.88 -1.75 -3.60
C THR A 87 7.95 -0.93 -2.88
N LEU A 88 8.02 -0.98 -1.55
CA LEU A 88 9.01 -0.22 -0.78
C LEU A 88 10.44 -0.67 -1.10
N MET A 89 10.69 -1.98 -1.17
CA MET A 89 11.99 -2.54 -1.58
C MET A 89 12.38 -2.04 -2.97
N GLY A 90 11.42 -2.01 -3.92
CA GLY A 90 11.61 -1.47 -5.26
C GLY A 90 12.13 -0.04 -5.25
N TYR A 91 11.48 0.88 -4.54
CA TYR A 91 11.96 2.26 -4.40
C TYR A 91 13.35 2.33 -3.76
N MET A 92 13.60 1.54 -2.71
CA MET A 92 14.86 1.55 -1.98
C MET A 92 16.05 1.07 -2.84
N ILE A 93 15.82 0.16 -3.78
CA ILE A 93 16.85 -0.39 -4.68
C ILE A 93 16.99 0.44 -5.96
N GLU A 94 15.86 0.85 -6.55
CA GLU A 94 15.87 1.63 -7.79
C GLU A 94 16.39 3.05 -7.55
N GLY A 95 16.16 3.60 -6.35
CA GLY A 95 16.51 4.96 -5.99
C GLY A 95 15.40 5.98 -6.27
N GLY A 96 14.19 5.51 -6.57
CA GLY A 96 13.05 6.33 -6.99
C GLY A 96 12.05 5.49 -7.80
N GLY A 97 11.16 6.16 -8.54
CA GLY A 97 10.25 5.49 -9.47
C GLY A 97 11.01 4.80 -10.61
N SER A 98 10.56 3.62 -11.01
CA SER A 98 11.14 2.84 -12.11
C SER A 98 10.06 2.37 -13.08
N LYS A 99 10.41 2.30 -14.37
CA LYS A 99 9.50 1.79 -15.41
C LYS A 99 9.57 0.27 -15.56
N THR A 100 10.61 -0.37 -15.01
CA THR A 100 10.89 -1.79 -15.23
C THR A 100 11.17 -2.55 -13.93
N MET A 101 11.51 -1.86 -12.84
CA MET A 101 11.99 -2.47 -11.59
C MET A 101 13.17 -3.44 -11.82
N SER A 102 14.01 -3.20 -12.84
CA SER A 102 15.02 -4.16 -13.28
C SER A 102 16.08 -4.48 -12.21
N LYS A 103 16.49 -3.50 -11.39
CA LYS A 103 17.45 -3.74 -10.30
C LYS A 103 16.79 -4.51 -9.17
N ALA A 104 15.57 -4.13 -8.80
CA ALA A 104 14.81 -4.84 -7.77
C ALA A 104 14.50 -6.29 -8.18
N LYS A 105 14.20 -6.54 -9.47
CA LYS A 105 14.03 -7.89 -10.01
C LYS A 105 15.32 -8.70 -10.05
N ALA A 106 16.45 -8.08 -10.36
CA ALA A 106 17.75 -8.75 -10.32
C ALA A 106 18.04 -9.29 -8.91
N TRP A 107 17.69 -8.53 -7.85
CA TRP A 107 17.81 -9.00 -6.47
C TRP A 107 17.03 -10.29 -6.17
N LEU A 108 15.84 -10.46 -6.77
CA LEU A 108 15.03 -11.68 -6.57
C LEU A 108 15.77 -12.94 -7.04
N ALA A 109 16.56 -12.82 -8.10
CA ALA A 109 17.32 -13.92 -8.69
C ALA A 109 18.72 -14.06 -8.07
N ASP A 110 19.42 -12.94 -7.91
CA ASP A 110 20.84 -12.91 -7.54
C ASP A 110 21.04 -13.01 -6.02
N HIS A 111 20.06 -12.53 -5.24
CA HIS A 111 20.15 -12.41 -3.77
C HIS A 111 18.83 -12.85 -3.09
N PRO A 112 18.33 -14.09 -3.32
CA PRO A 112 17.02 -14.50 -2.84
C PRO A 112 16.91 -14.53 -1.30
N GLU A 113 17.97 -14.92 -0.58
CA GLU A 113 17.94 -14.94 0.89
C GLU A 113 17.94 -13.53 1.47
N ASP A 114 18.79 -12.63 0.96
CA ASP A 114 18.81 -11.23 1.38
C ASP A 114 17.52 -10.49 1.02
N THR A 115 16.91 -10.83 -0.12
CA THR A 115 15.57 -10.37 -0.50
C THR A 115 14.54 -10.75 0.57
N ARG A 116 14.54 -12.00 1.06
CA ARG A 116 13.63 -12.42 2.14
C ARG A 116 13.90 -11.65 3.44
N LEU A 117 15.16 -11.45 3.79
CA LEU A 117 15.52 -10.65 4.98
C LEU A 117 14.99 -9.21 4.85
N PHE A 118 15.14 -8.61 3.68
CA PHE A 118 14.70 -7.24 3.43
C PHE A 118 13.17 -7.10 3.47
N LEU A 119 12.45 -8.00 2.80
CA LEU A 119 10.99 -8.01 2.81
C LEU A 119 10.41 -8.28 4.21
N ASN A 120 11.07 -9.13 5.02
CA ASN A 120 10.70 -9.32 6.41
C ASN A 120 10.90 -8.07 7.26
N LEU A 121 12.05 -7.40 7.14
CA LEU A 121 12.34 -6.13 7.83
C LEU A 121 11.30 -5.06 7.50
N LEU A 122 10.95 -4.92 6.22
CA LEU A 122 9.92 -3.98 5.78
C LEU A 122 8.55 -4.37 6.33
N THR A 123 8.23 -5.66 6.36
CA THR A 123 6.98 -6.17 6.92
C THR A 123 6.85 -5.82 8.40
N ASP A 124 7.92 -6.02 9.19
CA ASP A 124 7.95 -5.66 10.62
C ASP A 124 7.64 -4.17 10.83
N ALA A 125 8.34 -3.31 10.09
CA ALA A 125 8.15 -1.86 10.15
C ALA A 125 6.74 -1.44 9.71
N ILE A 126 6.18 -2.08 8.69
CA ILE A 126 4.82 -1.83 8.22
C ILE A 126 3.79 -2.19 9.29
N VAL A 127 3.90 -3.35 9.93
CA VAL A 127 2.95 -3.77 10.97
C VAL A 127 2.97 -2.81 12.15
N ASP A 128 4.16 -2.42 12.62
CA ASP A 128 4.33 -1.43 13.68
C ASP A 128 3.68 -0.08 13.31
N TYR A 129 3.93 0.37 12.08
CA TYR A 129 3.40 1.63 11.57
C TYR A 129 1.87 1.61 11.42
N LEU A 130 1.29 0.54 10.86
CA LEU A 130 -0.16 0.40 10.73
C LEU A 130 -0.84 0.32 12.10
N GLU A 131 -0.26 -0.42 13.06
CA GLU A 131 -0.78 -0.47 14.43
C GLU A 131 -0.82 0.93 15.07
N MET A 132 0.24 1.72 14.89
CA MET A 132 0.29 3.10 15.35
C MET A 132 -0.79 3.97 14.68
N GLN A 133 -1.02 3.84 13.38
CA GLN A 133 -2.05 4.61 12.67
C GLN A 133 -3.46 4.32 13.20
N VAL A 134 -3.79 3.05 13.49
CA VAL A 134 -5.09 2.68 14.09
C VAL A 134 -5.23 3.32 15.47
N LYS A 135 -4.19 3.21 16.31
CA LYS A 135 -4.18 3.83 17.65
C LYS A 135 -4.29 5.34 17.62
N ALA A 136 -3.73 5.99 16.60
CA ALA A 136 -3.85 7.42 16.36
C ALA A 136 -5.24 7.85 15.85
N GLY A 137 -6.08 6.90 15.43
CA GLY A 137 -7.47 7.15 15.06
C GLY A 137 -7.82 6.93 13.59
N ALA A 138 -6.97 6.26 12.80
CA ALA A 138 -7.38 5.74 11.49
C ALA A 138 -8.53 4.73 11.67
N GLN A 139 -9.54 4.83 10.80
CA GLN A 139 -10.76 4.00 10.84
C GLN A 139 -10.80 2.94 9.74
N MET A 140 -9.87 3.04 8.79
CA MET A 140 -9.63 2.10 7.71
C MET A 140 -8.14 2.18 7.37
N LEU A 141 -7.59 1.12 6.80
CA LEU A 141 -6.21 1.06 6.34
C LEU A 141 -6.13 0.64 4.89
N GLN A 142 -5.14 1.13 4.15
CA GLN A 142 -4.84 0.66 2.80
C GLN A 142 -3.36 0.29 2.64
N VAL A 143 -3.10 -0.91 2.12
CA VAL A 143 -1.78 -1.40 1.74
C VAL A 143 -1.63 -1.27 0.24
N PHE A 144 -0.69 -0.43 -0.20
CA PHE A 144 -0.41 -0.15 -1.60
C PHE A 144 0.74 -1.02 -2.12
N GLU A 145 0.42 -2.09 -2.85
CA GLU A 145 1.38 -2.86 -3.66
C GLU A 145 1.38 -2.32 -5.09
N SER A 146 1.80 -1.06 -5.22
CA SER A 146 1.73 -0.29 -6.47
C SER A 146 2.67 -0.77 -7.57
N SER A 147 3.64 -1.62 -7.24
CA SER A 147 4.64 -2.15 -8.18
C SER A 147 4.40 -3.62 -8.53
N ALA A 148 3.24 -4.19 -8.22
CA ALA A 148 2.92 -5.59 -8.55
C ALA A 148 2.92 -5.86 -10.06
N GLU A 149 2.63 -4.85 -10.89
CA GLU A 149 2.64 -4.93 -12.36
C GLU A 149 3.98 -5.38 -12.98
N HIS A 150 5.08 -5.28 -12.21
CA HIS A 150 6.41 -5.69 -12.67
C HIS A 150 6.74 -7.16 -12.36
N LEU A 151 5.89 -7.85 -11.60
CA LEU A 151 6.08 -9.25 -11.24
C LEU A 151 5.25 -10.14 -12.18
N THR A 152 5.79 -11.29 -12.57
CA THR A 152 4.95 -12.38 -13.08
C THR A 152 4.03 -12.88 -11.97
N LYS A 153 3.03 -13.70 -12.33
CA LYS A 153 2.17 -14.36 -11.34
C LYS A 153 3.01 -15.13 -10.32
N GLU A 154 3.94 -15.96 -10.78
CA GLU A 154 4.80 -16.78 -9.94
C GLU A 154 5.65 -15.92 -9.00
N GLU A 155 6.25 -14.85 -9.53
CA GLU A 155 7.04 -13.91 -8.73
C GLU A 155 6.16 -13.21 -7.67
N PHE A 156 4.95 -12.79 -8.00
CA PHE A 156 4.01 -12.17 -7.06
C PHE A 156 3.64 -13.13 -5.91
N LEU A 157 3.37 -14.40 -6.23
CA LEU A 157 3.04 -15.42 -5.23
C LEU A 157 4.22 -15.75 -4.31
N ILE A 158 5.46 -15.64 -4.79
CA ILE A 158 6.67 -15.92 -4.00
C ILE A 158 7.11 -14.71 -3.18
N TRP A 159 7.09 -13.52 -3.79
CA TRP A 159 7.78 -12.33 -3.27
C TRP A 159 6.87 -11.26 -2.69
N ALA A 160 5.56 -11.30 -2.94
CA ALA A 160 4.62 -10.34 -2.36
C ALA A 160 3.63 -11.02 -1.40
N VAL A 161 2.92 -12.06 -1.89
CA VAL A 161 1.81 -12.71 -1.17
C VAL A 161 2.13 -13.13 0.28
N PRO A 162 3.28 -13.77 0.60
CA PRO A 162 3.56 -14.19 1.97
C PRO A 162 3.63 -13.01 2.93
N TYR A 163 4.19 -11.88 2.49
CA TYR A 163 4.36 -10.70 3.30
C TYR A 163 3.08 -9.89 3.43
N LEU A 164 2.27 -9.81 2.36
CA LEU A 164 0.93 -9.22 2.41
C LEU A 164 0.04 -9.97 3.41
N ARG A 165 0.03 -11.30 3.36
CA ARG A 165 -0.67 -12.14 4.35
C ARG A 165 -0.19 -11.85 5.77
N ARG A 166 1.13 -11.83 5.96
CA ARG A 166 1.76 -11.57 7.26
C ARG A 166 1.38 -10.21 7.84
N ILE A 167 1.35 -9.15 7.02
CA ILE A 167 0.90 -7.82 7.44
C ILE A 167 -0.51 -7.88 8.04
N ARG A 168 -1.44 -8.49 7.30
CA ARG A 168 -2.84 -8.61 7.74
C ARG A 168 -2.95 -9.42 9.03
N ASP A 169 -2.35 -10.61 9.05
CA ASP A 169 -2.51 -11.55 10.16
C ASP A 169 -1.87 -11.03 11.45
N GLU A 170 -0.65 -10.49 11.38
CA GLU A 170 0.01 -9.92 12.56
C GLU A 170 -0.69 -8.66 13.07
N LEU A 171 -1.18 -7.79 12.17
CA LEU A 171 -1.89 -6.59 12.60
C LEU A 171 -3.17 -6.94 13.35
N VAL A 172 -3.98 -7.86 12.80
CA VAL A 172 -5.23 -8.32 13.46
C VAL A 172 -4.93 -8.95 14.82
N ASP A 173 -3.91 -9.81 14.89
CA ASP A 173 -3.48 -10.44 16.14
C ASP A 173 -3.03 -9.41 17.19
N ARG A 174 -2.19 -8.44 16.80
CA ARG A 174 -1.69 -7.38 17.69
C ARG A 174 -2.81 -6.48 18.20
N LEU A 175 -3.71 -6.03 17.33
CA LEU A 175 -4.85 -5.19 17.72
C LEU A 175 -5.78 -5.95 18.67
N THR A 176 -6.08 -7.21 18.36
CA THR A 176 -6.92 -8.08 19.22
C THR A 176 -6.30 -8.27 20.60
N LYS A 177 -5.02 -8.65 20.68
CA LYS A 177 -4.29 -8.84 21.95
C LYS A 177 -4.23 -7.58 22.81
N LYS A 178 -4.20 -6.39 22.16
CA LYS A 178 -4.15 -5.09 22.82
C LYS A 178 -5.54 -4.48 23.05
N ALA A 179 -6.62 -5.21 22.76
CA ALA A 179 -8.01 -4.75 22.84
C ALA A 179 -8.27 -3.44 22.06
N VAL A 180 -7.56 -3.25 20.94
CA VAL A 180 -7.79 -2.14 20.01
C VAL A 180 -8.81 -2.60 18.97
N PRO A 181 -9.86 -1.81 18.66
CA PRO A 181 -10.85 -2.17 17.65
C PRO A 181 -10.21 -2.46 16.30
N LEU A 182 -10.67 -3.53 15.65
CA LEU A 182 -10.29 -3.82 14.26
C LEU A 182 -10.91 -2.79 13.32
N VAL A 183 -10.17 -2.47 12.27
CA VAL A 183 -10.60 -1.56 11.19
C VAL A 183 -10.51 -2.30 9.86
N PRO A 184 -11.37 -2.00 8.87
CA PRO A 184 -11.26 -2.60 7.55
C PRO A 184 -9.90 -2.33 6.91
N ILE A 185 -9.32 -3.35 6.28
CA ILE A 185 -8.03 -3.26 5.60
C ILE A 185 -8.22 -3.54 4.11
N THR A 186 -7.80 -2.59 3.28
CA THR A 186 -7.78 -2.69 1.83
C THR A 186 -6.41 -3.12 1.33
N LEU A 187 -6.36 -4.12 0.45
CA LEU A 187 -5.18 -4.41 -0.37
C LEU A 187 -5.39 -3.84 -1.78
N PHE A 188 -4.48 -3.01 -2.26
CA PHE A 188 -4.46 -2.55 -3.65
C PHE A 188 -3.15 -2.98 -4.32
N ALA A 189 -3.23 -4.02 -5.17
CA ALA A 189 -2.10 -4.55 -5.92
C ALA A 189 -2.24 -4.23 -7.42
N LYS A 190 -1.67 -3.10 -7.83
CA LYS A 190 -1.81 -2.57 -9.21
C LYS A 190 -1.12 -3.52 -10.21
N GLY A 191 -1.84 -3.93 -11.24
CA GLY A 191 -1.37 -4.84 -12.29
C GLY A 191 -1.40 -6.32 -11.89
N ALA A 192 -1.87 -6.65 -10.68
CA ALA A 192 -1.98 -8.02 -10.20
C ALA A 192 -3.39 -8.62 -10.39
N GLY A 193 -4.19 -8.11 -11.34
CA GLY A 193 -5.55 -8.60 -11.63
C GLY A 193 -5.63 -10.10 -11.99
N HIS A 194 -4.53 -10.68 -12.47
CA HIS A 194 -4.39 -12.11 -12.76
C HIS A 194 -4.25 -13.01 -11.50
N SER A 195 -4.14 -12.39 -10.31
CA SER A 195 -3.95 -13.05 -9.02
C SER A 195 -5.06 -12.69 -8.02
N LEU A 196 -6.25 -12.28 -8.48
CA LEU A 196 -7.34 -11.83 -7.60
C LEU A 196 -7.87 -12.93 -6.69
N LYS A 197 -7.91 -14.16 -7.19
CA LYS A 197 -8.28 -15.32 -6.36
C LYS A 197 -7.31 -15.47 -5.18
N GLU A 198 -6.00 -15.44 -5.45
CA GLU A 198 -4.99 -15.58 -4.41
C GLU A 198 -5.02 -14.38 -3.43
N GLN A 199 -5.27 -13.17 -3.93
CA GLN A 199 -5.48 -11.98 -3.09
C GLN A 199 -6.70 -12.12 -2.16
N SER A 200 -7.80 -12.71 -2.64
CA SER A 200 -9.03 -12.94 -1.85
C SER A 200 -8.79 -13.84 -0.63
N GLU A 201 -7.81 -14.74 -0.72
CA GLU A 201 -7.49 -15.70 0.33
C GLU A 201 -6.57 -15.10 1.41
N LEU A 202 -6.15 -13.84 1.28
CA LEU A 202 -5.24 -13.17 2.22
C LEU A 202 -5.95 -12.61 3.46
N GLY A 203 -7.28 -12.56 3.46
CA GLY A 203 -8.08 -12.10 4.61
C GLY A 203 -8.22 -10.58 4.75
N TYR A 204 -7.87 -9.82 3.71
CA TYR A 204 -8.22 -8.39 3.61
C TYR A 204 -9.73 -8.23 3.39
N ASP A 205 -10.31 -7.18 3.95
CA ASP A 205 -11.75 -6.91 3.84
C ASP A 205 -12.13 -6.36 2.45
N VAL A 206 -11.20 -5.64 1.83
CA VAL A 206 -11.39 -4.96 0.55
C VAL A 206 -10.22 -5.27 -0.39
N ILE A 207 -10.55 -5.59 -1.65
CA ILE A 207 -9.57 -5.66 -2.74
C ILE A 207 -9.78 -4.49 -3.68
N GLY A 208 -8.77 -3.64 -3.78
CA GLY A 208 -8.72 -2.53 -4.72
C GLY A 208 -8.31 -3.01 -6.11
N LEU A 209 -9.01 -2.55 -7.13
CA LEU A 209 -8.80 -2.91 -8.53
C LEU A 209 -8.27 -1.71 -9.31
N ASP A 210 -7.32 -1.95 -10.20
CA ASP A 210 -6.98 -0.97 -11.24
C ASP A 210 -7.92 -1.11 -12.45
N TRP A 211 -7.90 -0.13 -13.33
CA TRP A 211 -8.85 0.02 -14.44
C TRP A 211 -8.70 -1.01 -15.56
N THR A 212 -7.66 -1.84 -15.53
CA THR A 212 -7.46 -2.88 -16.55
C THR A 212 -8.27 -4.15 -16.28
N VAL A 213 -8.87 -4.24 -15.08
CA VAL A 213 -9.64 -5.40 -14.63
C VAL A 213 -11.12 -5.20 -14.92
N ASP A 214 -11.79 -6.18 -15.53
CA ASP A 214 -13.25 -6.14 -15.63
C ASP A 214 -13.91 -6.46 -14.27
N PRO A 215 -14.85 -5.62 -13.76
CA PRO A 215 -15.50 -5.86 -12.46
C PRO A 215 -16.25 -7.19 -12.35
N VAL A 216 -16.83 -7.71 -13.44
CA VAL A 216 -17.56 -8.99 -13.45
C VAL A 216 -16.57 -10.14 -13.29
N GLU A 217 -15.45 -10.10 -14.00
CA GLU A 217 -14.37 -11.08 -13.86
C GLU A 217 -13.74 -11.03 -12.47
N ALA A 218 -13.51 -9.83 -11.93
CA ALA A 218 -13.01 -9.65 -10.58
C ALA A 218 -13.95 -10.28 -9.56
N ARG A 219 -15.26 -9.98 -9.63
CA ARG A 219 -16.28 -10.55 -8.74
C ARG A 219 -16.31 -12.07 -8.81
N ALA A 220 -16.22 -12.65 -10.00
CA ALA A 220 -16.18 -14.10 -10.18
C ALA A 220 -14.96 -14.75 -9.50
N GLN A 221 -13.81 -14.06 -9.48
CA GLN A 221 -12.58 -14.56 -8.86
C GLN A 221 -12.54 -14.38 -7.33
N VAL A 222 -12.98 -13.23 -6.81
CA VAL A 222 -12.89 -12.93 -5.37
C VAL A 222 -14.05 -13.48 -4.54
N GLY A 223 -15.14 -13.89 -5.19
CA GLY A 223 -16.35 -14.38 -4.53
C GLY A 223 -17.23 -13.27 -3.93
N PRO A 224 -18.32 -13.64 -3.23
CA PRO A 224 -19.34 -12.68 -2.80
C PRO A 224 -19.02 -11.92 -1.50
N ASN A 225 -18.05 -12.39 -0.72
CA ASN A 225 -17.84 -11.93 0.66
C ASN A 225 -16.76 -10.85 0.82
N ILE A 226 -16.09 -10.49 -0.28
CA ILE A 226 -15.04 -9.47 -0.28
C ILE A 226 -15.55 -8.22 -1.00
N THR A 227 -15.33 -7.05 -0.40
CA THR A 227 -15.66 -5.78 -1.05
C THR A 227 -14.64 -5.47 -2.13
N LEU A 228 -15.11 -5.02 -3.29
CA LEU A 228 -14.26 -4.51 -4.37
C LEU A 228 -14.26 -2.98 -4.31
N GLN A 229 -13.09 -2.36 -4.51
CA GLN A 229 -12.94 -0.90 -4.55
C GLN A 229 -12.29 -0.48 -5.89
N GLY A 230 -12.89 0.47 -6.59
CA GLY A 230 -12.44 0.95 -7.90
C GLY A 230 -13.56 0.89 -8.95
N ASN A 231 -13.28 0.93 -10.24
CA ASN A 231 -11.95 0.98 -10.86
C ASN A 231 -11.88 1.82 -12.13
N LEU A 232 -12.68 2.88 -12.21
CA LEU A 232 -12.72 3.80 -13.37
C LEU A 232 -11.31 4.22 -13.80
N ASP A 233 -11.03 4.26 -15.10
CA ASP A 233 -9.76 4.75 -15.62
C ASP A 233 -9.61 6.24 -15.24
N PRO A 234 -8.55 6.63 -14.52
CA PRO A 234 -8.32 8.04 -14.19
C PRO A 234 -8.27 8.96 -15.42
N GLN A 235 -7.91 8.44 -16.60
CA GLN A 235 -7.92 9.19 -17.86
C GLN A 235 -9.33 9.59 -18.30
N ASP A 236 -10.38 8.87 -17.86
CA ASP A 236 -11.76 9.23 -18.17
C ASP A 236 -12.18 10.55 -17.52
N MET A 237 -11.45 11.05 -16.53
CA MET A 237 -11.65 12.38 -15.94
C MET A 237 -11.41 13.55 -16.92
N TYR A 238 -10.81 13.30 -18.08
CA TYR A 238 -10.66 14.30 -19.15
C TYR A 238 -11.88 14.41 -20.09
N ARG A 239 -12.86 13.53 -19.92
CA ARG A 239 -14.12 13.57 -20.67
C ARG A 239 -15.04 14.66 -20.14
N ASP A 240 -16.10 14.96 -20.88
CA ASP A 240 -17.15 15.82 -20.36
C ASP A 240 -17.95 15.14 -19.23
N ALA A 241 -18.72 15.93 -18.51
CA ALA A 241 -19.41 15.48 -17.31
C ALA A 241 -20.51 14.43 -17.58
N ASP A 242 -21.16 14.47 -18.74
CA ASP A 242 -22.26 13.55 -19.08
C ASP A 242 -21.70 12.19 -19.50
N GLU A 243 -20.61 12.18 -20.27
CA GLU A 243 -19.85 10.97 -20.58
C GLU A 243 -19.30 10.32 -19.31
N LEU A 244 -18.66 11.10 -18.44
CA LEU A 244 -18.09 10.60 -17.18
C LEU A 244 -19.17 10.00 -16.27
N ARG A 245 -20.35 10.62 -16.20
CA ARG A 245 -21.50 10.09 -15.43
C ARG A 245 -21.98 8.76 -16.01
N THR A 246 -22.04 8.65 -17.34
CA THR A 246 -22.43 7.42 -18.03
C THR A 246 -21.47 6.28 -17.71
N LEU A 247 -20.16 6.49 -17.91
CA LEU A 247 -19.12 5.49 -17.62
C LEU A 247 -19.14 5.05 -16.16
N THR A 248 -19.29 6.01 -15.23
CA THR A 248 -19.35 5.70 -13.80
C THR A 248 -20.59 4.85 -13.47
N THR A 249 -21.74 5.17 -14.07
CA THR A 249 -22.99 4.44 -13.85
C THR A 249 -22.89 3.02 -14.41
N GLU A 250 -22.35 2.86 -15.62
CA GLU A 250 -22.12 1.56 -16.25
C GLU A 250 -21.16 0.70 -15.42
N MET A 251 -20.06 1.28 -14.91
CA MET A 251 -19.13 0.58 -14.03
C MET A 251 -19.80 0.05 -12.76
N VAL A 252 -20.65 0.86 -12.11
CA VAL A 252 -21.36 0.47 -10.88
C VAL A 252 -22.42 -0.60 -11.12
N HIS A 253 -22.96 -0.70 -12.33
CA HIS A 253 -23.96 -1.71 -12.70
C HIS A 253 -23.37 -3.09 -13.04
N LYS A 254 -22.06 -3.18 -13.27
CA LYS A 254 -21.36 -4.47 -13.45
C LYS A 254 -21.29 -5.25 -12.14
#